data_AF-A0A927EXP8-F1
#
_entry.id   AF-A0A927EXP8-F1
#
_cell.length_a   1.000
_cell.length_b   1.000
_cell.length_c   1.000
_cell.angle_alpha   90.00
_cell.angle_beta   90.00
_cell.angle_gamma   90.00
#
_symmetry.space_group_name_H-M   'P 1'
#
loop_
_entity.id
_entity.type
_entity.pdbx_description
1 polymer ?
#
loop_
_entity_poly.entity_id
_entity_poly.type
_entity_poly.pdbx_seq_one_letter_code
_entity_poly.pdbx_strand_id
1 'polypeptide(L)' 'MHAAPRLRTINDAALATGTRPGTIRVWLHRGRLTHHRDRRGRTLVNLTEVEKLTGRPAPQRPRVAAA' A
#
# COMPACT_ATOMS: atom_id res chain seq x y z
N MET A 1 -3.19 -10.24 -15.62
CA MET A 1 -1.98 -9.41 -15.45
C MET A 1 -1.93 -8.90 -14.01
N HIS A 2 -1.04 -9.41 -13.16
CA HIS A 2 -0.84 -8.83 -11.83
C HIS A 2 -0.03 -7.54 -11.98
N ALA A 3 -0.58 -6.41 -11.54
CA ALA A 3 0.14 -5.14 -11.55
C ALA A 3 1.39 -5.24 -10.66
N ALA A 4 2.50 -4.64 -11.08
CA ALA A 4 3.73 -4.62 -10.31
C ALA A 4 3.48 -4.06 -8.89
N PRO A 5 4.09 -4.63 -7.84
CA PRO A 5 3.85 -4.19 -6.47
C PRO A 5 4.30 -2.73 -6.28
N ARG A 6 3.38 -1.90 -5.78
CA ARG A 6 3.62 -0.47 -5.52
C ARG A 6 4.32 -0.29 -4.17
N LEU A 7 5.59 -0.69 -4.10
CA LEU A 7 6.35 -0.68 -2.85
C LEU A 7 6.66 0.75 -2.39
N ARG A 8 6.31 1.05 -1.14
CA ARG A 8 6.52 2.36 -0.49
C ARG A 8 7.02 2.15 0.92
N THR A 9 7.79 3.11 1.46
CA THR A 9 8.08 3.08 2.90
C THR A 9 6.78 3.25 3.69
N ILE A 10 6.79 2.90 4.99
CA ILE A 10 5.62 3.09 5.86
C ILE A 10 5.17 4.56 5.90
N ASN A 11 6.12 5.50 5.97
CA ASN A 11 5.82 6.92 6.01
C ASN A 11 5.25 7.41 4.68
N ASP A 12 5.79 6.96 3.54
CA ASP A 12 5.26 7.33 2.23
C ASP A 12 3.85 6.76 2.00
N ALA A 13 3.60 5.52 2.44
CA ALA A 13 2.29 4.89 2.36
C ALA A 13 1.27 5.60 3.26
N ALA A 14 1.68 6.03 4.44
CA ALA A 14 0.87 6.83 5.35
C ALA A 14 0.46 8.17 4.70
N LEU A 15 1.42 8.90 4.13
CA LEU A 15 1.16 10.16 3.42
C LEU A 15 0.22 9.94 2.22
N ALA A 16 0.46 8.90 1.42
CA ALA A 16 -0.35 8.60 0.24
C ALA A 16 -1.81 8.22 0.56
N THR A 17 -2.03 7.56 1.70
CA THR A 17 -3.37 7.05 2.07
C THR A 17 -4.11 7.92 3.07
N GLY A 18 -3.41 8.82 3.77
CA GLY A 18 -3.95 9.53 4.94
C GLY A 18 -4.02 8.66 6.20
N THR A 19 -3.36 7.50 6.20
CA THR A 19 -3.36 6.57 7.33
C THR A 19 -2.24 6.92 8.31
N ARG A 20 -2.49 6.79 9.63
CA ARG A 20 -1.41 6.96 10.63
C ARG A 20 -0.33 5.88 10.44
N PRO A 21 0.98 6.23 10.46
CA PRO A 21 2.07 5.26 10.34
C PRO A 21 2.00 4.12 11.38
N GLY A 22 1.55 4.42 12.60
CA GLY A 22 1.36 3.42 13.66
C GLY A 22 0.35 2.34 13.29
N THR A 23 -0.75 2.72 12.61
CA THR A 23 -1.76 1.77 12.12
C THR A 23 -1.16 0.81 11.09
N ILE A 24 -0.36 1.32 10.16
CA ILE A 24 0.33 0.51 9.15
C ILE A 24 1.30 -0.47 9.82
N ARG A 25 2.07 -0.03 10.84
CA ARG A 25 2.95 -0.92 11.63
C ARG A 25 2.17 -2.03 12.34
N VAL A 26 1.01 -1.72 12.92
CA VAL A 26 0.15 -2.71 13.57
C VAL A 26 -0.36 -3.75 12.56
N TRP A 27 -0.80 -3.33 11.38
CA TRP A 27 -1.22 -4.25 10.32
C TRP A 27 -0.08 -5.17 9.88
N LEU A 28 1.13 -4.61 9.74
CA LEU A 28 2.34 -5.34 9.37
C LEU A 28 2.72 -6.37 10.46
N HIS A 29 2.70 -5.98 11.73
CA HIS A 29 2.95 -6.87 12.86
C HIS A 29 1.91 -7.99 12.98
N ARG A 30 0.65 -7.69 12.64
CA ARG A 30 -0.46 -8.66 12.60
C ARG A 30 -0.50 -9.49 11.30
N GLY A 31 0.48 -9.36 10.40
CA GLY A 31 0.54 -10.13 9.16
C GLY A 31 -0.54 -9.76 8.12
N ARG A 32 -1.15 -8.58 8.21
CA ARG A 32 -2.19 -8.11 7.28
C ARG A 32 -1.64 -7.42 6.03
N LEU A 33 -0.34 -7.12 6.01
CA LEU A 33 0.37 -6.49 4.91
C LEU A 33 1.59 -7.32 4.53
N THR A 34 1.81 -7.47 3.24
CA THR A 34 3.06 -7.93 2.67
C THR A 34 4.12 -6.86 2.88
N HIS A 35 5.28 -7.27 3.40
CA HIS A 35 6.43 -6.40 3.53
C HIS A 35 7.61 -6.88 2.70
N HIS A 36 8.43 -5.94 2.27
CA HIS A 36 9.68 -6.16 1.55
C HIS A 36 10.79 -5.38 2.24
N ARG A 37 12.03 -5.82 2.05
CA ARG A 37 13.20 -5.03 2.45
C ARG A 37 13.93 -4.54 1.21
N ASP A 38 14.28 -3.26 1.20
CA ASP A 38 15.18 -2.74 0.17
C ASP A 38 16.65 -3.12 0.46
N ARG A 39 17.54 -2.80 -0.47
CA ARG A 39 18.99 -3.06 -0.33
C ARG A 39 19.63 -2.34 0.87
N ARG A 40 18.95 -1.35 1.46
CA ARG A 40 19.39 -0.60 2.63
C ARG A 40 18.72 -1.08 3.93
N GLY A 41 17.95 -2.16 3.87
CA GLY A 41 17.26 -2.75 5.03
C GLY A 41 15.97 -2.04 5.44
N ARG A 42 15.47 -1.06 4.66
CA ARG A 42 14.22 -0.36 4.97
C ARG A 42 13.01 -1.23 4.67
N THR A 43 12.03 -1.22 5.56
CA THR A 43 10.74 -1.89 5.35
C THR A 43 9.89 -1.13 4.34
N LEU A 44 9.53 -1.81 3.26
CA LEU A 44 8.60 -1.36 2.24
C LEU A 44 7.30 -2.16 2.34
N VAL A 45 6.16 -1.50 2.18
CA VAL A 45 4.82 -2.11 2.14
C VAL A 45 4.21 -1.94 0.75
N ASN A 46 3.31 -2.85 0.38
CA ASN A 46 2.54 -2.71 -0.85
C ASN A 46 1.41 -1.69 -0.67
N LEU A 47 1.51 -0.55 -1.35
CA LEU A 47 0.52 0.54 -1.25
C LEU A 47 -0.90 0.07 -1.57
N THR A 48 -1.07 -0.85 -2.53
CA THR A 48 -2.40 -1.35 -2.91
C THR A 48 -3.06 -2.17 -1.79
N GLU A 49 -2.28 -2.87 -0.96
CA GLU A 49 -2.83 -3.57 0.20
C GLU A 49 -3.22 -2.59 1.32
N VAL A 50 -2.44 -1.52 1.50
CA VAL A 50 -2.79 -0.44 2.44
C VAL A 50 -4.09 0.23 2.00
N GLU A 51 -4.23 0.60 0.72
CA GLU A 51 -5.48 1.15 0.15
C GLU A 51 -6.67 0.23 0.45
N LYS A 52 -6.55 -1.08 0.19
CA LYS A 52 -7.60 -2.07 0.51
C LYS A 52 -7.99 -2.10 1.98
N LEU A 53 -7.03 -2.08 2.90
CA LEU A 53 -7.30 -2.11 4.35
C LEU A 53 -7.92 -0.82 4.87
N THR A 54 -7.69 0.31 4.20
CA THR A 54 -8.33 1.58 4.54
C THR A 54 -9.77 1.68 4.04
N GLY A 55 -10.24 0.74 3.24
CA GLY A 55 -11.52 0.84 2.54
C GLY A 55 -11.53 1.92 1.45
N ARG A 56 -10.38 2.54 1.16
CA ARG A 56 -10.23 3.47 0.05
C ARG A 56 -10.05 2.63 -1.21
N PRO A 57 -10.97 2.66 -2.19
CA PRO A 57 -10.72 1.99 -3.44
C PRO A 57 -9.43 2.57 -4.03
N ALA A 58 -8.48 1.70 -4.40
CA ALA A 58 -7.36 2.09 -5.25
C ALA A 58 -7.92 2.95 -6.39
N PRO A 59 -7.28 4.07 -6.78
CA PRO A 59 -7.80 4.93 -7.84
C PRO A 59 -8.09 4.04 -9.04
N GLN A 60 -9.38 3.84 -9.31
CA GLN A 60 -9.81 3.01 -10.42
C GLN A 60 -9.28 3.76 -11.64
N ARG A 61 -8.39 3.12 -12.43
CA ARG A 61 -8.12 3.59 -13.79
C ARG A 61 -9.50 3.85 -14.39
N PRO A 62 -9.80 5.06 -14.92
CA PRO A 62 -11.09 5.29 -15.54
C PRO A 62 -11.28 4.18 -16.56
N ARG A 63 -12.29 3.34 -16.32
CA ARG A 63 -12.71 2.34 -17.30
C ARG A 63 -13.23 3.18 -18.45
N VAL A 64 -12.38 3.45 -19.44
CA VAL A 64 -12.78 4.13 -20.67
C VAL A 64 -14.01 3.38 -21.16
N ALA A 65 -15.17 4.04 -21.04
CA ALA A 65 -16.39 3.58 -21.64
C ALA A 65 -16.12 3.64 -23.16
N ALA A 66 -15.97 2.47 -23.76
CA ALA A 66 -16.05 2.34 -25.20
C ALA A 66 -17.50 2.70 -25.57
N ALA A 67 -17.65 3.88 -26.17
CA ALA A 67 -18.82 4.28 -26.93
C ALA A 67 -18.47 4.16 -28.41
#